data_AF-A0A7J8XJ14-F1
#
_entry.id   AF-A0A7J8XJ14-F1
#
_cell.length_a   1.000
_cell.length_b   1.000
_cell.length_c   1.000
_cell.angle_alpha   90.00
_cell.angle_beta   90.00
_cell.angle_gamma   90.00
#
_symmetry.space_group_name_H-M   'P 1'
#
loop_
_entity.id
_entity.type
_entity.pdbx_description
1 polymer ?
#
loop_
_entity_poly.entity_id
_entity_poly.type
_entity_poly.pdbx_seq_one_letter_code
_entity_poly.pdbx_strand_id
1 'polypeptide(L)'
;TSYEDPAIRAVIPDECLQNPNAWLVNVPLVNFAIVEMHQSERVLLQFGFRQPIPMALEVLDDHHIIDLRQLHTDWLRFWSHYIQIWEDWYDYIPT
;
A
#
# COMPACT_ATOMS: atom_id res chain seq x y z
N THR A 1 2.31 -4.38 -21.35
CA THR A 1 1.06 -5.15 -21.17
C THR A 1 0.05 -4.20 -20.56
N SER A 2 -1.07 -3.95 -21.25
CA SER A 2 -2.11 -3.05 -20.74
C SER A 2 -2.92 -3.80 -19.69
N TYR A 3 -3.27 -3.16 -18.55
CA TYR A 3 -4.21 -3.76 -17.58
C TYR A 3 -5.62 -3.92 -18.16
N GLU A 4 -5.88 -3.38 -19.36
CA GLU A 4 -7.07 -3.67 -20.16
C GLU A 4 -7.08 -5.04 -20.82
N ASP A 5 -5.99 -5.82 -20.71
CA ASP A 5 -5.95 -7.20 -21.18
C ASP A 5 -7.01 -8.04 -20.43
N PRO A 6 -7.96 -8.69 -21.13
CA PRO A 6 -8.99 -9.51 -20.49
C PRO A 6 -8.43 -10.61 -19.58
N ALA A 7 -7.25 -11.16 -19.90
CA ALA A 7 -6.61 -12.17 -19.07
C ALA A 7 -6.10 -11.59 -17.74
N ILE A 8 -5.66 -10.33 -17.74
CA ILE A 8 -5.25 -9.62 -16.53
C ILE A 8 -6.49 -9.21 -15.71
N ARG A 9 -7.54 -8.71 -16.37
CA ARG A 9 -8.79 -8.34 -15.67
C ARG A 9 -9.45 -9.53 -14.96
N ALA A 10 -9.34 -10.73 -15.53
CA ALA A 10 -9.91 -11.94 -14.93
C ALA A 10 -9.25 -12.39 -13.62
N VAL A 11 -8.05 -11.90 -13.29
CA VAL A 11 -7.35 -12.25 -12.05
C VAL A 11 -7.37 -11.14 -10.99
N ILE A 12 -7.91 -9.96 -11.33
CA ILE A 12 -8.10 -8.86 -10.39
C ILE A 12 -9.41 -9.12 -9.63
N PRO A 13 -9.40 -9.15 -8.28
CA PRO A 13 -10.63 -9.28 -7.50
C PRO A 13 -11.64 -8.18 -7.82
N ASP A 14 -12.93 -8.53 -7.90
CA ASP A 14 -14.00 -7.58 -8.22
C ASP A 14 -14.05 -6.43 -7.21
N GLU A 15 -13.69 -6.67 -5.95
CA GLU A 15 -13.62 -5.67 -4.89
C GLU A 15 -12.64 -4.54 -5.24
N CYS A 16 -11.51 -4.86 -5.87
CA CYS A 16 -10.53 -3.88 -6.33
C CYS A 16 -11.13 -3.01 -7.45
N LEU A 17 -11.97 -3.57 -8.32
CA LEU A 17 -12.61 -2.80 -9.40
C LEU A 17 -13.79 -1.96 -8.91
N GLN A 18 -14.49 -2.40 -7.87
CA GLN A 18 -15.63 -1.70 -7.27
C GLN A 18 -15.22 -0.50 -6.41
N ASN A 19 -13.99 -0.50 -5.88
CA ASN A 19 -13.49 0.56 -5.02
C ASN A 19 -12.26 1.26 -5.63
N PRO A 20 -12.46 2.21 -6.55
CA PRO A 20 -11.35 2.97 -7.14
C PRO A 20 -10.54 3.76 -6.10
N ASN A 21 -11.10 4.04 -4.91
CA ASN A 21 -10.37 4.74 -3.86
C ASN A 21 -9.24 3.90 -3.27
N ALA A 22 -9.35 2.56 -3.30
CA ALA A 22 -8.28 1.67 -2.86
C ALA A 22 -6.98 1.85 -3.69
N TRP A 23 -7.07 2.40 -4.89
CA TRP A 23 -5.93 2.69 -5.77
C TRP A 23 -5.36 4.10 -5.56
N LEU A 24 -6.02 4.91 -4.75
CA LEU A 24 -5.63 6.30 -4.51
C LEU A 24 -5.05 6.49 -3.11
N VAL A 25 -5.26 5.53 -2.21
CA VAL A 25 -4.81 5.64 -0.82
C VAL A 25 -3.32 5.41 -0.67
N ASN A 26 -2.75 6.14 0.29
CA ASN A 26 -1.35 6.03 0.69
C ASN A 26 -1.25 5.48 2.10
N VAL A 27 -1.11 4.16 2.20
CA VAL A 27 -1.23 3.41 3.46
C VAL A 27 -0.10 2.38 3.59
N PRO A 28 0.28 1.99 4.81
CA PRO A 28 1.30 0.97 5.02
C PRO A 28 0.79 -0.43 4.66
N LEU A 29 1.58 -1.20 3.92
CA LEU A 29 1.46 -2.64 3.79
C LEU A 29 2.23 -3.29 4.93
N VAL A 30 1.54 -4.07 5.75
CA VAL A 30 2.13 -4.75 6.91
C VAL A 30 2.21 -6.26 6.62
N ASN A 31 3.42 -6.81 6.66
CA ASN A 31 3.68 -8.23 6.50
C ASN A 31 4.70 -8.72 7.55
N PHE A 32 4.20 -9.24 8.68
CA PHE A 32 4.99 -9.69 9.82
C PHE A 32 5.99 -8.63 10.33
N ALA A 33 7.27 -8.79 9.98
CA ALA A 33 8.33 -7.90 10.42
C ALA A 33 8.58 -6.72 9.47
N ILE A 34 7.88 -6.68 8.33
CA ILE A 34 8.08 -5.70 7.28
C ILE A 34 6.87 -4.78 7.22
N VAL A 35 7.14 -3.48 7.17
CA VAL A 35 6.16 -2.44 6.84
C VAL A 35 6.71 -1.65 5.67
N GLU A 36 5.92 -1.49 4.61
CA GLU A 36 6.26 -0.67 3.45
C GLU A 36 5.12 0.28 3.14
N MET A 37 5.41 1.55 2.81
CA MET A 37 4.36 2.48 2.40
C MET A 37 3.89 2.18 0.98
N HIS A 38 2.61 1.88 0.81
CA HIS A 38 1.96 1.82 -0.50
C HIS A 38 1.69 3.25 -0.98
N GLN A 39 2.50 3.76 -1.91
CA GLN A 39 2.33 5.10 -2.49
C GLN A 39 1.69 5.00 -3.87
N SER A 40 0.39 4.73 -3.89
CA SER A 40 -0.38 4.40 -5.09
C SER A 40 -0.42 5.56 -6.10
N GLU A 41 -0.31 6.80 -5.61
CA GLU A 41 -0.28 8.01 -6.43
C GLU A 41 0.87 8.01 -7.45
N ARG A 42 1.91 7.21 -7.22
CA ARG A 42 3.11 7.13 -8.08
C ARG A 42 2.97 6.19 -9.27
N VAL A 43 1.98 5.32 -9.27
CA VAL A 43 1.78 4.29 -10.31
C VAL A 43 0.46 4.44 -11.07
N LEU A 44 -0.27 5.54 -10.84
CA LEU A 44 -1.54 5.84 -11.48
C LEU A 44 -1.49 5.80 -13.01
N LEU A 45 -0.37 6.21 -13.63
CA LEU A 45 -0.20 6.13 -15.10
C LEU A 45 -0.25 4.70 -15.63
N GLN A 46 0.17 3.70 -14.83
CA GLN A 46 0.13 2.30 -15.25
C GLN A 46 -1.32 1.83 -15.44
N PHE A 47 -2.24 2.40 -14.68
CA PHE A 47 -3.68 2.11 -14.72
C PHE A 47 -4.48 3.10 -15.60
N GLY A 48 -3.80 3.95 -16.37
CA GLY A 48 -4.44 4.92 -17.26
C GLY A 48 -5.01 6.16 -16.55
N PHE A 49 -4.70 6.37 -15.27
CA PHE A 49 -5.12 7.57 -14.52
C PHE A 49 -4.10 8.71 -14.65
N ARG A 50 -4.55 9.93 -14.34
CA ARG A 50 -3.70 11.11 -14.30
C ARG A 50 -2.84 11.09 -13.03
N GLN A 51 -1.53 11.00 -13.19
CA GLN A 51 -0.59 11.03 -12.07
C GLN A 51 -0.21 12.47 -11.70
N PRO A 52 -0.47 12.92 -10.46
CA PRO A 52 0.03 14.19 -9.96
C PRO A 52 1.56 14.14 -9.81
N ILE A 53 2.20 15.30 -9.61
CA ILE A 53 3.63 15.33 -9.28
C ILE A 53 3.81 14.61 -7.95
N PRO A 54 4.56 13.50 -7.89
CA PRO A 54 4.72 12.76 -6.65
C PRO A 54 5.43 13.57 -5.58
N MET A 55 5.02 13.41 -4.32
CA MET A 55 5.75 13.98 -3.18
C MET A 55 7.10 13.26 -2.98
N ALA A 56 7.88 13.66 -1.98
CA ALA A 56 9.06 12.89 -1.59
C ALA A 56 8.67 11.45 -1.22
N LEU A 57 9.52 10.47 -1.57
CA LEU A 57 9.28 9.07 -1.24
C LEU A 57 9.27 8.92 0.29
N GLU A 58 8.25 8.27 0.81
CA GLU A 58 8.22 7.96 2.24
C GLU A 58 8.94 6.64 2.42
N VAL A 59 10.20 6.73 2.85
CA VAL A 59 11.05 5.55 3.05
C VAL A 59 11.11 5.27 4.54
N LEU A 60 10.71 4.06 4.91
CA LEU A 60 10.78 3.55 6.27
C LEU A 60 12.16 2.94 6.56
N ASP A 61 13.24 3.64 6.22
CA ASP A 61 14.62 3.11 6.32
C ASP A 61 14.96 2.65 7.74
N ASP A 62 14.53 3.40 8.76
CA ASP A 62 14.72 3.02 10.16
C ASP A 62 14.01 1.70 10.53
N HIS A 63 12.93 1.37 9.82
CA HIS A 63 12.18 0.13 9.98
C HIS A 63 12.78 -1.04 9.18
N HIS A 64 13.50 -0.77 8.09
CA HIS A 64 14.21 -1.80 7.31
C HIS A 64 15.44 -2.37 8.03
N ILE A 65 15.89 -1.72 9.11
CA ILE A 65 16.97 -2.23 9.99
C ILE A 65 16.50 -3.47 10.80
N ILE A 66 15.19 -3.71 10.85
CA ILE A 66 14.59 -4.83 11.57
C ILE A 66 14.84 -6.12 10.78
N ASP A 67 15.79 -6.92 11.28
CA ASP A 67 16.06 -8.28 10.80
C ASP A 67 15.08 -9.27 11.46
N LEU A 68 14.55 -10.20 10.66
CA LEU A 68 13.71 -11.36 11.04
C LEU A 68 14.30 -12.26 12.13
N ARG A 69 15.56 -12.04 12.54
CA ARG A 69 16.19 -12.66 13.71
C ARG A 69 15.51 -12.35 15.04
N GLN A 70 14.64 -11.36 15.13
CA GLN A 70 13.90 -11.05 16.35
C GLN A 70 12.71 -12.00 16.58
N LEU A 71 13.02 -13.28 16.86
CA LEU A 71 12.06 -14.40 16.95
C LEU A 71 10.97 -14.26 18.05
N HIS A 72 11.12 -13.32 18.98
CA HIS A 72 10.19 -13.12 20.10
C HIS A 72 9.53 -11.74 20.13
N THR A 73 9.63 -10.98 19.03
CA THR A 73 8.98 -9.68 18.94
C THR A 73 7.48 -9.87 18.70
N ASP A 74 6.68 -9.24 19.56
CA ASP A 74 5.23 -9.10 19.35
C ASP A 74 5.00 -8.08 18.23
N TRP A 75 4.98 -8.56 16.98
CA TRP A 75 4.83 -7.72 15.79
C TRP A 75 3.50 -6.96 15.75
N LEU A 76 2.42 -7.54 16.31
CA LEU A 76 1.12 -6.86 16.39
C LEU A 76 1.22 -5.62 17.25
N ARG A 77 1.88 -5.73 18.41
CA ARG A 77 2.13 -4.59 19.28
C ARG A 77 3.16 -3.63 18.70
N PHE A 78 4.22 -4.16 18.09
CA PHE A 78 5.32 -3.36 17.55
C PHE A 78 4.83 -2.47 16.39
N TRP A 79 3.96 -3.00 15.53
CA TRP A 79 3.38 -2.30 14.39
C TRP A 79 1.98 -1.74 14.62
N SER A 80 1.53 -1.63 15.87
CA SER A 80 0.14 -1.24 16.17
C SER A 80 -0.25 0.10 15.53
N HIS A 81 0.69 1.03 15.41
CA HIS A 81 0.46 2.31 14.73
C HIS A 81 0.15 2.13 13.23
N TYR A 82 0.94 1.34 12.51
CA TYR A 82 0.73 1.08 11.08
C TYR A 82 -0.50 0.21 10.83
N ILE A 83 -0.78 -0.75 11.71
CA ILE A 83 -2.02 -1.53 11.66
C ILE A 83 -3.23 -0.60 11.79
N GLN A 84 -3.18 0.38 12.70
CA GLN A 84 -4.26 1.36 12.84
C GLN A 84 -4.45 2.19 11.56
N ILE A 85 -3.35 2.67 10.95
CA ILE A 85 -3.43 3.41 9.67
C ILE A 85 -4.06 2.54 8.57
N TRP A 86 -3.74 1.25 8.53
CA TRP A 86 -4.34 0.31 7.58
C TRP A 86 -5.84 0.09 7.84
N GLU A 87 -6.26 -0.08 9.09
CA GLU A 87 -7.69 -0.20 9.44
C GLU A 87 -8.47 1.08 9.07
N ASP A 88 -7.85 2.24 9.29
CA ASP A 88 -8.43 3.56 9.01
C ASP A 88 -8.11 4.07 7.59
N TRP A 89 -7.74 3.18 6.65
CA TRP A 89 -7.22 3.56 5.33
C TRP A 89 -8.14 4.51 4.54
N TYR A 90 -9.45 4.48 4.81
CA TYR A 90 -10.43 5.36 4.15
C TYR A 90 -10.19 6.85 4.47
N ASP A 91 -9.61 7.18 5.62
CA ASP A 91 -9.28 8.55 6.01
C ASP A 91 -8.08 9.12 5.23
N TYR A 92 -7.36 8.25 4.52
CA TYR A 92 -6.17 8.57 3.71
C TYR A 92 -6.47 8.65 2.21
N ILE A 93 -7.74 8.68 1.82
CA ILE A 93 -8.14 8.95 0.44
C ILE A 93 -7.82 10.42 0.12
N PRO A 94 -7.04 10.70 -0.95
CA PRO A 94 -6.78 12.07 -1.39
C PRO A 94 -8.08 12.80 -1.72
N THR A 95 -8.23 14.04 -1.23
CA THR A 95 -9.38 14.91 -1.53
C THR A 95 -9.31 15.54 -2.92
#